data_AF-A0AB33L2K7-F1
#
_entry.id   AF-A0AB33L2K7-F1
#
_cell.length_a   1.000
_cell.length_b   1.000
_cell.length_c   1.000
_cell.angle_alpha   90.00
_cell.angle_beta   90.00
_cell.angle_gamma   90.00
#
_symmetry.space_group_name_H-M   'P 1'
#
loop_
_entity.id
_entity.type
_entity.pdbx_description
1 polymer ?
#
loop_
_entity_poly.entity_id
_entity_poly.type
_entity_poly.pdbx_seq_one_letter_code
_entity_poly.pdbx_strand_id
1 'polypeptide(L)'
;MKKITLLFVTLVTIISCTSDKEIIEKETPKLLNKQVTTESYDDDGDPDTPFVESSRTSTYLYNDKHELIKIVHESPKEKEETLFTYTKGKITKIEDIDNNGETDRYSEYEYTGNLLTKQTNYNSNGEINSIENYEYNSISKILKTTKQVFFDSSNNVYVTEYEYISDNKVKEIEGDSYIVYTFDNKNSPLLNIAGIKAILNSNFEEGGIHNVTLYEEFDKDDNKLGSSKTIYKYDSDNFVIQKDDSSNDYSYIVTYEYNK
;
A
#
# COMPACT_ATOMS: atom_id res chain seq x y z
N MET A 1 37.94 55.75 61.78
CA MET A 1 36.89 56.77 61.91
C MET A 1 35.84 56.53 60.83
N LYS A 2 34.56 56.60 61.22
CA LYS A 2 33.33 56.42 60.42
C LYS A 2 33.09 55.04 59.80
N LYS A 3 31.89 54.46 59.79
CA LYS A 3 30.72 54.37 60.68
C LYS A 3 29.73 53.53 59.85
N ILE A 4 29.12 52.48 60.44
CA ILE A 4 27.68 52.15 60.34
C ILE A 4 27.24 51.63 58.92
N THR A 5 26.43 50.58 58.68
CA THR A 5 25.36 49.90 59.42
C THR A 5 25.13 48.50 58.82
N LEU A 6 24.64 47.62 59.67
CA LEU A 6 23.85 46.42 59.41
C LEU A 6 22.62 46.69 58.50
N LEU A 7 22.30 45.77 57.58
CA LEU A 7 20.90 45.51 57.21
C LEU A 7 20.73 44.05 56.80
N PHE A 8 19.95 43.31 57.60
CA PHE A 8 19.37 42.02 57.25
C PHE A 8 18.26 42.25 56.20
N VAL A 9 18.31 41.53 55.08
CA VAL A 9 17.12 41.23 54.27
C VAL A 9 17.21 39.77 53.86
N THR A 10 16.35 38.97 54.49
CA THR A 10 16.01 37.61 54.08
C THR A 10 15.18 37.69 52.81
N LEU A 11 15.64 37.11 51.70
CA LEU A 11 14.81 36.90 50.52
C LEU A 11 14.73 35.39 50.25
N VAL A 12 13.58 34.82 50.62
CA VAL A 12 13.11 33.52 50.19
C VAL A 12 12.62 33.68 48.76
N THR A 13 13.36 33.16 47.78
CA THR A 13 12.83 32.94 46.43
C THR A 13 12.55 31.46 46.26
N ILE A 14 11.25 31.15 46.31
CA ILE A 14 10.65 29.90 45.90
C ILE A 14 10.87 29.80 44.39
N ILE A 15 11.81 28.97 43.93
CA ILE A 15 11.89 28.61 42.52
C ILE A 15 10.73 27.66 42.27
N SER A 16 9.64 28.21 41.74
CA SER A 16 8.53 27.44 41.19
C SER A 16 9.07 26.69 39.96
N CYS A 17 9.25 25.38 40.09
CA CYS A 17 9.33 24.49 38.94
C CYS A 17 7.95 24.42 38.28
N THR A 18 7.66 25.32 37.35
CA THR A 18 6.68 25.03 36.30
C THR A 18 7.43 24.27 35.22
N SER A 19 7.43 22.95 35.32
CA SER A 19 7.74 22.10 34.18
C SER A 19 6.60 22.29 33.17
N ASP A 20 6.77 23.23 32.25
CA ASP A 20 5.98 23.26 31.03
C ASP A 20 6.34 21.98 30.29
N LYS A 21 5.59 20.91 30.57
CA LYS A 21 5.51 19.77 29.68
C LYS A 21 4.85 20.33 28.43
N GLU A 22 5.66 20.63 27.42
CA GLU A 22 5.17 20.68 26.04
C GLU A 22 4.36 19.41 25.85
N ILE A 23 3.04 19.59 25.77
CA ILE A 23 2.14 18.57 25.28
C ILE A 23 2.51 18.49 23.80
N ILE A 24 3.39 17.55 23.46
CA ILE A 24 3.59 17.14 22.08
C ILE A 24 2.23 16.58 21.66
N GLU A 25 1.44 17.40 20.99
CA GLU A 25 0.23 16.95 20.31
C GLU A 25 0.69 15.84 19.37
N LYS A 26 0.27 14.62 19.66
CA LYS A 26 0.60 13.47 18.83
C LYS A 26 -0.19 13.66 17.53
N GLU A 27 0.47 14.14 16.48
CA GLU A 27 -0.14 14.31 15.17
C GLU A 27 -0.83 12.99 14.76
N THR A 28 -2.11 13.09 14.40
CA THR A 28 -2.86 11.95 13.86
C THR A 28 -2.27 11.64 12.48
N PRO A 29 -1.91 10.37 12.19
CA PRO A 29 -1.40 10.03 10.87
C PRO A 29 -2.43 10.30 9.79
N LYS A 30 -1.97 10.71 8.62
CA LYS A 30 -2.80 10.82 7.42
C LYS A 30 -3.09 9.43 6.87
N LEU A 31 -4.36 9.05 6.90
CA LEU A 31 -4.88 7.74 6.55
C LEU A 31 -5.91 7.88 5.44
N LEU A 32 -5.88 6.95 4.49
CA LEU A 32 -6.89 6.88 3.45
C LEU A 32 -8.23 6.51 4.07
N ASN A 33 -9.26 7.32 3.86
CA ASN A 33 -10.61 7.04 4.33
C ASN A 33 -11.47 6.43 3.23
N LYS A 34 -11.30 6.90 1.99
CA LYS A 34 -12.15 6.52 0.88
C LYS A 34 -11.37 6.55 -0.44
N GLN A 35 -11.63 5.56 -1.28
CA GLN A 35 -11.18 5.51 -2.66
C GLN A 35 -12.40 5.38 -3.57
N VAL A 36 -12.44 6.14 -4.66
CA VAL A 36 -13.45 5.96 -5.71
C VAL A 36 -12.73 5.66 -7.01
N THR A 37 -13.03 4.52 -7.59
CA THR A 37 -12.57 4.08 -8.90
C THR A 37 -13.69 4.30 -9.90
N THR A 38 -13.38 4.98 -10.99
CA THR A 38 -14.26 5.15 -12.15
C THR A 38 -13.57 4.54 -13.36
N GLU A 39 -14.24 3.58 -13.99
CA GLU A 39 -13.80 2.94 -15.22
C GLU A 39 -14.71 3.32 -16.37
N SER A 40 -14.14 3.30 -17.56
CA SER A 40 -14.67 4.02 -18.70
C SER A 40 -14.06 3.42 -19.97
N TYR A 41 -14.89 2.81 -20.80
CA TYR A 41 -14.47 2.06 -21.99
C TYR A 41 -15.33 2.45 -23.20
N ASP A 42 -14.70 2.53 -24.38
CA ASP A 42 -15.43 2.56 -25.65
C ASP A 42 -15.87 1.13 -25.97
N ASP A 43 -17.19 0.90 -26.00
CA ASP A 43 -17.76 -0.45 -26.03
C ASP A 43 -17.40 -1.25 -27.30
N ASP A 44 -16.96 -0.62 -28.41
CA ASP A 44 -16.61 -1.35 -29.64
C ASP A 44 -15.74 -0.56 -30.65
N GLY A 45 -15.12 0.56 -30.23
CA GLY A 45 -14.44 1.49 -31.17
C GLY A 45 -15.40 2.17 -32.16
N ASP A 46 -16.71 2.05 -31.94
CA ASP A 46 -17.75 2.83 -32.62
C ASP A 46 -17.92 4.16 -31.87
N PRO A 47 -17.56 5.31 -32.46
CA PRO A 47 -17.68 6.61 -31.82
C PRO A 47 -19.13 7.01 -31.48
N ASP A 48 -20.12 6.25 -31.96
CA ASP A 48 -21.55 6.50 -31.74
C ASP A 48 -22.18 5.63 -30.62
N THR A 49 -21.46 4.67 -30.02
CA THR A 49 -21.94 3.95 -28.83
C THR A 49 -21.65 4.73 -27.54
N PRO A 50 -22.62 4.83 -26.61
CA PRO A 50 -22.44 5.57 -25.38
C PRO A 50 -21.39 4.89 -24.48
N PHE A 51 -20.45 5.70 -24.00
CA PHE A 51 -19.44 5.33 -23.02
C PHE A 51 -20.05 4.61 -21.81
N VAL A 52 -19.58 3.40 -21.51
CA VAL A 52 -20.04 2.66 -20.33
C VAL A 52 -19.17 3.07 -19.15
N GLU A 53 -19.75 3.82 -18.22
CA GLU A 53 -19.09 4.20 -16.97
C GLU A 53 -19.51 3.23 -15.84
N SER A 54 -18.53 2.67 -15.16
CA SER A 54 -18.76 1.92 -13.92
C SER A 54 -17.97 2.57 -12.78
N SER A 55 -18.52 2.53 -11.57
CA SER A 55 -17.82 3.03 -10.40
C SER A 55 -17.88 2.06 -9.23
N ARG A 56 -16.77 2.01 -8.48
CA ARG A 56 -16.62 1.24 -7.25
C ARG A 56 -16.06 2.17 -6.17
N THR A 57 -16.66 2.15 -5.00
CA THR A 57 -16.16 2.88 -3.82
C THR A 57 -15.58 1.91 -2.82
N SER A 58 -14.40 2.20 -2.29
CA SER A 58 -13.78 1.47 -1.19
C SER A 58 -13.68 2.39 0.03
N THR A 59 -14.28 1.99 1.15
CA THR A 59 -14.24 2.73 2.42
C THR A 59 -13.34 2.01 3.42
N TYR A 60 -12.39 2.72 4.01
CA TYR A 60 -11.34 2.18 4.88
C TYR A 60 -11.66 2.49 6.34
N LEU A 61 -11.68 1.45 7.17
CA LEU A 61 -12.08 1.55 8.58
C LEU A 61 -10.91 1.14 9.48
N TYR A 62 -10.65 1.94 10.50
CA TYR A 62 -9.53 1.78 11.41
C TYR A 62 -9.98 1.61 12.86
N ASN A 63 -9.16 0.96 13.68
CA ASN A 63 -9.33 0.94 15.13
C ASN A 63 -8.68 2.16 15.81
N ASP A 64 -8.80 2.27 17.14
CA ASP A 64 -8.21 3.37 17.94
C ASP A 64 -6.67 3.44 17.89
N LYS A 65 -6.00 2.41 17.37
CA LYS A 65 -4.54 2.36 17.14
C LYS A 65 -4.17 2.72 15.71
N HIS A 66 -5.13 3.11 14.88
CA HIS A 66 -4.96 3.39 13.45
C HIS A 66 -4.56 2.15 12.63
N GLU A 67 -4.86 0.94 13.11
CA GLU A 67 -4.72 -0.28 12.31
C GLU A 67 -5.97 -0.41 11.41
N LEU A 68 -5.77 -0.65 10.11
CA LEU A 68 -6.86 -0.88 9.16
C LEU A 68 -7.49 -2.23 9.48
N ILE A 69 -8.77 -2.24 9.87
CA ILE A 69 -9.49 -3.45 10.28
C ILE A 69 -10.43 -3.98 9.20
N LYS A 70 -10.90 -3.10 8.32
CA LYS A 70 -11.87 -3.43 7.28
C LYS A 70 -11.76 -2.48 6.09
N ILE A 71 -11.92 -3.01 4.88
CA ILE A 71 -12.31 -2.25 3.69
C ILE A 71 -13.70 -2.72 3.28
N VAL A 72 -14.59 -1.79 2.96
CA VAL A 72 -15.90 -2.08 2.38
C VAL A 72 -15.88 -1.63 0.93
N HIS A 73 -16.06 -2.56 0.02
CA HIS A 73 -16.10 -2.33 -1.42
C HIS A 73 -17.55 -2.33 -1.90
N GLU A 74 -18.02 -1.22 -2.46
CA GLU A 74 -19.40 -1.05 -2.91
C GLU A 74 -19.44 -0.67 -4.39
N SER A 75 -20.22 -1.42 -5.16
CA SER A 75 -20.65 -1.09 -6.52
C SER A 75 -22.18 -1.05 -6.56
N PRO A 76 -22.81 -0.60 -7.66
CA PRO A 76 -24.28 -0.62 -7.77
C PRO A 76 -24.92 -2.00 -7.58
N LYS A 77 -24.17 -3.10 -7.76
CA LYS A 77 -24.70 -4.47 -7.72
C LYS A 77 -24.16 -5.31 -6.57
N GLU A 78 -23.01 -4.94 -6.02
CA GLU A 78 -22.22 -5.81 -5.16
C GLU A 78 -21.64 -5.02 -3.99
N LYS A 79 -21.53 -5.69 -2.85
CA LYS A 79 -20.89 -5.24 -1.63
C LYS A 79 -20.03 -6.35 -1.06
N GLU A 80 -18.71 -6.16 -1.13
CA GLU A 80 -17.72 -7.08 -0.59
C GLU A 80 -16.98 -6.41 0.57
N GLU A 81 -16.40 -7.20 1.46
CA GLU A 81 -15.57 -6.68 2.55
C GLU A 81 -14.22 -7.37 2.57
N THR A 82 -13.16 -6.62 2.86
CA THR A 82 -11.86 -7.20 3.20
C THR A 82 -11.58 -6.96 4.69
N LEU A 83 -11.31 -8.02 5.44
CA LEU A 83 -11.05 -7.98 6.88
C LEU A 83 -9.57 -8.20 7.17
N PHE A 84 -9.06 -7.55 8.22
CA PHE A 84 -7.64 -7.60 8.58
C PHE A 84 -7.47 -8.03 10.04
N THR A 85 -6.67 -9.08 10.26
CA THR A 85 -6.31 -9.56 11.60
C THR A 85 -4.87 -9.23 11.92
N TYR A 86 -4.61 -8.77 13.15
CA TYR A 86 -3.29 -8.35 13.60
C TYR A 86 -2.77 -9.19 14.77
N THR A 87 -1.47 -9.45 14.75
CA THR A 87 -0.70 -9.92 15.90
C THR A 87 0.51 -9.03 16.11
N LYS A 88 0.61 -8.38 17.28
CA LYS A 88 1.73 -7.49 17.64
C LYS A 88 2.01 -6.40 16.58
N GLY A 89 0.94 -5.78 16.05
CA GLY A 89 1.03 -4.68 15.08
C GLY A 89 1.36 -5.09 13.64
N LYS A 90 1.28 -6.39 13.32
CA LYS A 90 1.46 -6.93 11.96
C LYS A 90 0.21 -7.66 11.51
N ILE A 91 -0.15 -7.51 10.25
CA ILE A 91 -1.24 -8.25 9.63
C ILE A 91 -0.83 -9.71 9.53
N THR A 92 -1.58 -10.60 10.16
CA THR A 92 -1.35 -12.06 10.07
C THR A 92 -2.38 -12.75 9.20
N LYS A 93 -3.52 -12.11 8.93
CA LYS A 93 -4.57 -12.64 8.06
C LYS A 93 -5.30 -11.51 7.33
N ILE A 94 -5.62 -11.74 6.06
CA ILE A 94 -6.56 -10.94 5.27
C ILE A 94 -7.64 -11.87 4.74
N GLU A 95 -8.90 -11.48 4.84
CA GLU A 95 -10.05 -12.29 4.41
C GLU A 95 -10.92 -11.44 3.50
N ASP A 96 -11.27 -11.96 2.32
CA ASP A 96 -12.25 -11.35 1.44
C ASP A 96 -13.61 -12.05 1.65
N ILE A 97 -14.61 -11.23 1.95
CA ILE A 97 -15.97 -11.61 2.28
C ILE A 97 -16.88 -11.20 1.12
N ASP A 98 -17.63 -12.16 0.61
CA ASP A 98 -18.53 -11.96 -0.51
C ASP A 98 -19.82 -11.22 -0.13
N ASN A 99 -20.70 -11.02 -1.12
CA ASN A 99 -22.01 -10.38 -0.95
C ASN A 99 -22.94 -11.11 0.03
N ASN A 100 -22.70 -12.38 0.31
CA ASN A 100 -23.50 -13.21 1.22
C ASN A 100 -22.95 -13.19 2.65
N GLY A 101 -21.80 -12.54 2.88
CA GLY A 101 -21.12 -12.56 4.17
C GLY A 101 -20.27 -13.81 4.39
N GLU A 102 -20.01 -14.59 3.32
CA GLU A 102 -19.18 -15.80 3.35
C GLU A 102 -17.74 -15.47 2.93
N THR A 103 -16.77 -16.19 3.50
CA THR A 103 -15.37 -16.03 3.09
C THR A 103 -15.15 -16.64 1.71
N ASP A 104 -14.85 -15.81 0.72
CA ASP A 104 -14.50 -16.25 -0.63
C ASP A 104 -13.05 -16.72 -0.72
N ARG A 105 -12.14 -16.00 -0.05
CA ARG A 105 -10.71 -16.35 0.02
C ARG A 105 -10.05 -15.69 1.21
N TYR A 106 -8.90 -16.22 1.61
CA TYR A 106 -8.08 -15.56 2.63
C TYR A 106 -6.59 -15.83 2.43
N SER A 107 -5.78 -14.98 3.04
CA SER A 107 -4.33 -15.08 3.02
C SER A 107 -3.78 -15.03 4.45
N GLU A 108 -2.79 -15.87 4.74
CA GLU A 108 -2.04 -15.85 5.99
C GLU A 108 -0.60 -15.37 5.75
N TYR A 109 -0.06 -14.62 6.70
CA TYR A 109 1.20 -13.88 6.54
C TYR A 109 2.18 -14.20 7.66
N GLU A 110 3.40 -14.58 7.29
CA GLU A 110 4.49 -14.92 8.20
C GLU A 110 5.67 -13.94 8.05
N TYR A 111 6.32 -13.62 9.17
CA TYR A 111 7.35 -12.58 9.21
C TYR A 111 8.61 -13.03 9.94
N THR A 112 9.76 -12.55 9.46
CA THR A 112 11.03 -12.54 10.21
C THR A 112 11.43 -11.10 10.52
N GLY A 113 11.49 -10.74 11.81
CA GLY A 113 11.61 -9.34 12.18
C GLY A 113 10.44 -8.54 11.59
N ASN A 114 10.70 -7.46 10.86
CA ASN A 114 9.65 -6.63 10.23
C ASN A 114 9.41 -6.97 8.75
N LEU A 115 10.05 -8.01 8.21
CA LEU A 115 9.93 -8.39 6.81
C LEU A 115 8.94 -9.53 6.66
N LEU A 116 8.04 -9.41 5.68
CA LEU A 116 7.15 -10.50 5.29
C LEU A 116 7.99 -11.56 4.59
N THR A 117 8.01 -12.79 5.08
CA THR A 117 8.81 -13.87 4.50
C THR A 117 7.98 -14.89 3.75
N LYS A 118 6.67 -14.99 4.07
CA LYS A 118 5.78 -15.92 3.39
C LYS A 118 4.33 -15.45 3.43
N GLN A 119 3.62 -15.66 2.33
CA GLN A 119 2.18 -15.51 2.20
C GLN A 119 1.60 -16.86 1.75
N THR A 120 0.54 -17.32 2.41
CA THR A 120 -0.21 -18.51 1.98
C THR A 120 -1.63 -18.10 1.64
N ASN A 121 -2.08 -18.36 0.41
CA ASN A 121 -3.40 -18.01 -0.07
C ASN A 121 -4.29 -19.26 -0.10
N TYR A 122 -5.53 -19.09 0.35
CA TYR A 122 -6.53 -20.14 0.47
C TYR A 122 -7.78 -19.77 -0.33
N ASN A 123 -8.43 -20.78 -0.91
CA ASN A 123 -9.74 -20.63 -1.54
C ASN A 123 -10.88 -20.67 -0.49
N SER A 124 -12.12 -20.54 -0.94
CA SER A 124 -13.34 -20.58 -0.11
C SER A 124 -13.52 -21.90 0.64
N ASN A 125 -12.97 -23.01 0.14
CA ASN A 125 -12.99 -24.31 0.80
C ASN A 125 -11.90 -24.46 1.88
N GLY A 126 -11.04 -23.45 2.05
CA GLY A 126 -9.89 -23.49 2.96
C GLY A 126 -8.72 -24.32 2.45
N GLU A 127 -8.69 -24.65 1.16
CA GLU A 127 -7.57 -25.34 0.52
C GLU A 127 -6.52 -24.33 0.07
N ILE A 128 -5.26 -24.71 0.12
CA ILE A 128 -4.15 -23.84 -0.33
C ILE A 128 -4.22 -23.71 -1.85
N ASN A 129 -4.39 -22.47 -2.32
CA ASN A 129 -4.34 -22.11 -3.72
C ASN A 129 -2.92 -21.70 -4.14
N SER A 130 -2.18 -21.00 -3.29
CA SER A 130 -0.77 -20.69 -3.53
C SER A 130 0.04 -20.40 -2.27
N ILE A 131 1.35 -20.54 -2.38
CA ILE A 131 2.33 -20.12 -1.37
C ILE A 131 3.34 -19.23 -2.06
N GLU A 132 3.59 -18.04 -1.52
CA GLU A 132 4.64 -17.15 -1.99
C GLU A 132 5.68 -16.93 -0.88
N ASN A 133 6.96 -17.03 -1.24
CA ASN A 133 8.08 -16.76 -0.35
C ASN A 133 8.86 -15.55 -0.85
N TYR A 134 9.35 -14.74 0.09
CA TYR A 134 10.06 -13.50 -0.20
C TYR A 134 11.48 -13.55 0.34
N GLU A 135 12.45 -13.29 -0.53
CA GLU A 135 13.86 -13.19 -0.19
C GLU A 135 14.33 -11.73 -0.29
N TYR A 136 15.13 -11.29 0.68
CA TYR A 136 15.59 -9.91 0.79
C TYR A 136 17.11 -9.84 0.78
N ASN A 137 17.64 -8.73 0.25
CA ASN A 137 19.04 -8.40 0.38
C ASN A 137 19.37 -7.81 1.78
N SER A 138 20.65 -7.50 2.02
CA SER A 138 21.14 -6.98 3.31
C SER A 138 20.57 -5.61 3.70
N ILE A 139 19.95 -4.89 2.78
CA ILE A 139 19.29 -3.60 3.02
C ILE A 139 17.75 -3.71 3.02
N SER A 140 17.22 -4.93 3.17
CA SER A 140 15.77 -5.19 3.28
C SER A 140 14.95 -4.83 2.03
N LYS A 141 15.59 -4.82 0.87
CA LYS A 141 14.92 -4.75 -0.42
C LYS A 141 14.73 -6.18 -0.97
N ILE A 142 13.62 -6.43 -1.65
CA ILE A 142 13.32 -7.77 -2.19
C ILE A 142 14.28 -8.10 -3.31
N LEU A 143 14.88 -9.28 -3.23
CA LEU A 143 15.75 -9.81 -4.26
C LEU A 143 14.98 -10.75 -5.18
N LYS A 144 14.07 -11.53 -4.59
CA LYS A 144 13.40 -12.63 -5.27
C LYS A 144 12.08 -12.99 -4.60
N THR A 145 11.10 -13.36 -5.40
CA THR A 145 9.91 -14.07 -4.94
C THR A 145 9.84 -15.45 -5.57
N THR A 146 9.26 -16.39 -4.85
CA THR A 146 8.97 -17.74 -5.37
C THR A 146 7.55 -18.09 -5.03
N LYS A 147 6.71 -18.17 -6.07
CA LYS A 147 5.27 -18.44 -5.96
C LYS A 147 4.97 -19.85 -6.47
N GLN A 148 4.45 -20.67 -5.57
CA GLN A 148 3.96 -22.00 -5.86
C GLN A 148 2.44 -21.95 -5.97
N VAL A 149 1.88 -22.37 -7.11
CA VAL A 149 0.44 -22.37 -7.38
C VAL A 149 -0.09 -23.79 -7.50
N PHE A 150 -1.20 -24.07 -6.82
CA PHE A 150 -1.85 -25.37 -6.76
C PHE A 150 -3.22 -25.28 -7.46
N PHE A 151 -3.32 -25.81 -8.68
CA PHE A 151 -4.56 -25.78 -9.47
C PHE A 151 -4.71 -27.07 -10.28
N ASP A 152 -5.88 -27.71 -10.26
CA ASP A 152 -6.18 -28.94 -11.02
C ASP A 152 -5.12 -30.05 -10.89
N SER A 153 -4.64 -30.30 -9.67
CA SER A 153 -3.54 -31.24 -9.35
C SER A 153 -2.17 -30.87 -9.95
N SER A 154 -2.06 -29.75 -10.66
CA SER A 154 -0.78 -29.19 -11.10
C SER A 154 -0.13 -28.40 -9.97
N ASN A 155 1.19 -28.39 -9.99
CA ASN A 155 2.02 -27.65 -9.05
C ASN A 155 3.05 -26.85 -9.85
N ASN A 156 2.75 -25.58 -10.10
CA ASN A 156 3.59 -24.69 -10.89
C ASN A 156 4.40 -23.79 -9.95
N VAL A 157 5.66 -23.57 -10.29
CA VAL A 157 6.56 -22.69 -9.53
C VAL A 157 7.00 -21.57 -10.44
N TYR A 158 6.70 -20.35 -10.02
CA TYR A 158 7.10 -19.10 -10.65
C TYR A 158 8.17 -18.46 -9.79
N VAL A 159 9.21 -17.94 -10.44
CA VAL A 159 10.31 -17.24 -9.79
C VAL A 159 10.45 -15.89 -10.44
N THR A 160 10.38 -14.85 -9.62
CA THR A 160 10.57 -13.48 -10.05
C THR A 160 11.79 -12.91 -9.35
N GLU A 161 12.72 -12.33 -10.10
CA GLU A 161 13.94 -11.71 -9.58
C GLU A 161 13.90 -10.19 -9.77
N TYR A 162 14.54 -9.46 -8.85
CA TYR A 162 14.47 -8.00 -8.81
C TYR A 162 15.86 -7.37 -8.82
N GLU A 163 16.09 -6.48 -9.79
CA GLU A 163 17.31 -5.68 -9.90
C GLU A 163 17.02 -4.19 -9.68
N TYR A 164 17.69 -3.58 -8.69
CA TYR A 164 17.54 -2.16 -8.38
C TYR A 164 18.51 -1.33 -9.21
N ILE A 165 18.04 -0.85 -10.37
CA ILE A 165 18.82 -0.02 -11.30
C ILE A 165 19.18 1.34 -10.67
N SER A 166 18.24 1.94 -9.94
CA SER A 166 18.43 3.19 -9.20
C SER A 166 17.39 3.32 -8.07
N ASP A 167 17.45 4.39 -7.28
CA ASP A 167 16.50 4.60 -6.17
C ASP A 167 15.04 4.63 -6.60
N ASN A 168 14.76 5.05 -7.83
CA ASN A 168 13.41 5.13 -8.38
C ASN A 168 13.19 4.23 -9.61
N LYS A 169 14.07 3.25 -9.85
CA LYS A 169 13.88 2.27 -10.93
C LYS A 169 14.23 0.85 -10.50
N VAL A 170 13.33 -0.08 -10.80
CA VAL A 170 13.51 -1.51 -10.53
C VAL A 170 13.17 -2.29 -11.78
N LYS A 171 13.98 -3.30 -12.06
CA LYS A 171 13.72 -4.31 -13.07
C LYS A 171 13.20 -5.57 -12.38
N GLU A 172 12.05 -6.05 -12.83
CA GLU A 172 11.41 -7.29 -12.42
C GLU A 172 11.56 -8.30 -13.56
N ILE A 173 12.14 -9.46 -13.28
CA ILE A 173 12.51 -10.47 -14.27
C ILE A 173 11.69 -11.72 -13.99
N GLU A 174 10.92 -12.17 -14.98
CA GLU A 174 10.15 -13.42 -14.92
C GLU A 174 10.33 -14.21 -16.23
N GLY A 175 10.97 -15.37 -16.15
CA GLY A 175 11.23 -16.21 -17.31
C GLY A 175 12.15 -15.54 -18.34
N ASP A 176 11.64 -15.35 -19.57
CA ASP A 176 12.38 -14.82 -20.73
C ASP A 176 12.05 -13.33 -21.03
N SER A 177 11.33 -12.66 -20.14
CA SER A 177 10.98 -11.23 -20.25
C SER A 177 11.24 -10.50 -18.94
N TYR A 178 11.23 -9.17 -19.01
CA TYR A 178 11.33 -8.32 -17.83
C TYR A 178 10.54 -7.03 -17.97
N ILE A 179 10.15 -6.46 -16.83
CA ILE A 179 9.48 -5.17 -16.73
C ILE A 179 10.39 -4.21 -15.96
N VAL A 180 10.52 -2.98 -16.45
CA VAL A 180 11.18 -1.88 -15.74
C VAL A 180 10.13 -0.91 -15.23
N TYR A 181 10.06 -0.78 -13.91
CA TYR A 181 9.21 0.18 -13.24
C TYR A 181 9.98 1.44 -12.88
N THR A 182 9.38 2.61 -13.11
CA THR A 182 9.89 3.91 -12.66
C THR A 182 8.92 4.56 -11.69
N PHE A 183 9.44 5.00 -10.55
CA PHE A 183 8.66 5.55 -9.45
C PHE A 183 8.86 7.06 -9.31
N ASP A 184 7.85 7.73 -8.74
CA ASP A 184 8.07 9.02 -8.09
C ASP A 184 8.57 8.85 -6.64
N ASN A 185 8.81 9.97 -5.98
CA ASN A 185 9.24 10.04 -4.58
C ASN A 185 8.14 10.56 -3.63
N LYS A 186 6.87 10.42 -4.03
CA LYS A 186 5.69 10.92 -3.32
C LYS A 186 5.05 9.80 -2.50
N ASN A 187 4.11 10.15 -1.63
CA ASN A 187 3.51 9.21 -0.68
C ASN A 187 2.37 8.43 -1.35
N SER A 188 2.46 7.09 -1.30
CA SER A 188 1.37 6.19 -1.70
C SER A 188 0.20 6.24 -0.69
N PRO A 189 -1.06 6.07 -1.14
CA PRO A 189 -2.25 6.18 -0.28
C PRO A 189 -2.25 5.28 0.98
N LEU A 190 -1.62 4.12 0.90
CA LEU A 190 -1.67 3.09 1.95
C LEU A 190 -0.37 3.02 2.80
N LEU A 191 0.62 3.87 2.50
CA LEU A 191 1.97 3.78 3.09
C LEU A 191 1.98 3.89 4.63
N ASN A 192 1.06 4.68 5.19
CA ASN A 192 1.01 4.97 6.63
C ASN A 192 0.23 3.93 7.44
N ILE A 193 -0.36 2.93 6.80
CA ILE A 193 -1.17 1.93 7.48
C ILE A 193 -0.26 0.85 8.08
N ALA A 194 -0.39 0.62 9.38
CA ALA A 194 0.37 -0.38 10.10
C ALA A 194 0.20 -1.77 9.47
N GLY A 195 1.28 -2.56 9.39
CA GLY A 195 1.28 -3.89 8.77
C GLY A 195 1.24 -3.87 7.23
N ILE A 196 0.41 -3.02 6.62
CA ILE A 196 0.25 -2.92 5.15
C ILE A 196 1.56 -2.59 4.46
N LYS A 197 2.40 -1.71 5.04
CA LYS A 197 3.71 -1.36 4.46
C LYS A 197 4.58 -2.59 4.16
N ALA A 198 4.56 -3.62 5.02
CA ALA A 198 5.36 -4.82 4.81
C ALA A 198 4.82 -5.66 3.64
N ILE A 199 3.49 -5.74 3.48
CA ILE A 199 2.81 -6.44 2.39
C ILE A 199 2.98 -5.68 1.06
N LEU A 200 2.85 -4.36 1.07
CA LEU A 200 3.08 -3.54 -0.12
C LEU A 200 4.54 -3.58 -0.56
N ASN A 201 5.48 -3.58 0.38
CA ASN A 201 6.89 -3.74 0.04
C ASN A 201 7.18 -5.12 -0.56
N SER A 202 6.28 -6.09 -0.38
CA SER A 202 6.37 -7.44 -0.93
C SER A 202 5.60 -7.70 -2.21
N ASN A 203 4.62 -6.88 -2.54
CA ASN A 203 3.88 -6.95 -3.79
C ASN A 203 4.37 -5.86 -4.75
N PHE A 204 5.25 -6.24 -5.68
CA PHE A 204 5.83 -5.30 -6.64
C PHE A 204 4.98 -5.11 -7.90
N GLU A 205 4.08 -6.05 -8.20
CA GLU A 205 3.27 -6.16 -9.42
C GLU A 205 2.39 -4.91 -9.68
N GLU A 206 2.20 -4.06 -8.66
CA GLU A 206 1.49 -2.77 -8.75
C GLU A 206 2.28 -1.58 -8.15
N GLY A 207 3.61 -1.71 -8.02
CA GLY A 207 4.48 -0.68 -7.46
C GLY A 207 4.63 -0.68 -5.94
N GLY A 208 3.88 -1.53 -5.25
CA GLY A 208 4.00 -1.72 -3.81
C GLY A 208 3.76 -0.44 -3.02
N ILE A 209 4.78 0.00 -2.26
CA ILE A 209 4.71 1.25 -1.47
C ILE A 209 4.97 2.51 -2.30
N HIS A 210 5.32 2.35 -3.58
CA HIS A 210 5.74 3.42 -4.48
C HIS A 210 4.70 3.65 -5.56
N ASN A 211 4.62 4.88 -6.07
CA ASN A 211 3.72 5.21 -7.16
C ASN A 211 4.45 4.96 -8.50
N VAL A 212 3.99 3.97 -9.28
CA VAL A 212 4.54 3.66 -10.60
C VAL A 212 4.08 4.70 -11.62
N THR A 213 5.02 5.51 -12.09
CA THR A 213 4.77 6.55 -13.10
C THR A 213 4.96 6.05 -14.53
N LEU A 214 5.73 4.98 -14.71
CA LEU A 214 6.02 4.37 -16.00
C LEU A 214 6.37 2.90 -15.78
N TYR A 215 5.75 2.02 -16.56
CA TYR A 215 6.20 0.65 -16.74
C TYR A 215 6.65 0.47 -18.20
N GLU A 216 7.71 -0.31 -18.41
CA GLU A 216 8.22 -0.65 -19.73
C GLU A 216 8.54 -2.14 -19.78
N GLU A 217 7.99 -2.85 -20.76
CA GLU A 217 8.15 -4.31 -20.92
C GLU A 217 9.17 -4.60 -22.03
N PHE A 218 10.03 -5.58 -21.78
CA PHE A 218 11.10 -5.99 -22.69
C PHE A 218 11.18 -7.52 -22.77
N ASP A 219 11.61 -8.03 -23.92
CA ASP A 219 12.08 -9.42 -24.03
C ASP A 219 13.53 -9.55 -23.52
N LYS A 220 14.04 -10.79 -23.45
CA LYS A 220 15.42 -11.08 -23.04
C LYS A 220 16.52 -10.48 -23.93
N ASP A 221 16.18 -10.04 -25.15
CA ASP A 221 17.11 -9.44 -26.10
C ASP A 221 17.03 -7.90 -26.06
N ASP A 222 16.40 -7.34 -25.02
CA ASP A 222 16.17 -5.91 -24.78
C ASP A 222 15.27 -5.22 -25.83
N ASN A 223 14.47 -5.97 -26.58
CA ASN A 223 13.47 -5.36 -27.46
C ASN A 223 12.25 -4.93 -26.64
N LYS A 224 11.87 -3.65 -26.77
CA LYS A 224 10.70 -3.11 -26.08
C LYS A 224 9.41 -3.70 -26.66
N LEU A 225 8.63 -4.35 -25.80
CA LEU A 225 7.34 -4.97 -26.13
C LEU A 225 6.18 -4.00 -25.87
N GLY A 226 6.27 -3.19 -24.81
CA GLY A 226 5.19 -2.31 -24.39
C GLY A 226 5.61 -1.25 -23.37
N SER A 227 4.70 -0.32 -23.09
CA SER A 227 4.81 0.61 -21.96
C SER A 227 3.50 1.33 -21.71
N SER A 228 3.17 1.64 -20.45
CA SER A 228 2.20 2.67 -20.12
C SER A 228 2.71 3.62 -19.02
N LYS A 229 2.07 4.79 -18.98
CA LYS A 229 2.37 5.87 -18.05
C LYS A 229 1.16 6.13 -17.18
N THR A 230 1.42 6.33 -15.90
CA THR A 230 0.42 6.74 -14.93
C THR A 230 0.66 8.19 -14.56
N ILE A 231 -0.41 8.99 -14.55
CA ILE A 231 -0.35 10.38 -14.07
C ILE A 231 -0.99 10.44 -12.69
N TYR A 232 -0.26 11.02 -11.74
CA TYR A 232 -0.77 11.24 -10.39
C TYR A 232 -0.94 12.73 -10.12
N LYS A 233 -1.97 13.05 -9.33
CA LYS A 233 -2.11 14.35 -8.67
C LYS A 233 -1.93 14.16 -7.18
N TYR A 234 -1.32 15.16 -6.55
CA TYR A 234 -0.99 15.12 -5.13
C TYR A 234 -1.54 16.34 -4.41
N ASP A 235 -1.77 16.20 -3.12
CA ASP A 235 -2.00 17.32 -2.22
C ASP A 235 -0.70 17.99 -1.76
N SER A 236 -0.83 18.96 -0.84
CA SER A 236 0.30 19.70 -0.27
C SER A 236 1.29 18.84 0.53
N ASP A 237 0.84 17.69 1.02
CA ASP A 237 1.66 16.76 1.81
C ASP A 237 2.23 15.64 0.95
N ASN A 238 2.13 15.78 -0.38
CA ASN A 238 2.59 14.82 -1.37
C ASN A 238 1.87 13.47 -1.33
N PHE A 239 0.65 13.39 -0.79
CA PHE A 239 -0.18 12.19 -0.90
C PHE A 239 -0.93 12.21 -2.22
N VAL A 240 -1.04 11.04 -2.87
CA VAL A 240 -1.82 10.88 -4.09
C VAL A 240 -3.30 11.15 -3.79
N ILE A 241 -3.90 12.11 -4.47
CA ILE A 241 -5.34 12.39 -4.42
C ILE A 241 -6.07 11.93 -5.69
N GLN A 242 -5.32 11.70 -6.76
CA GLN A 242 -5.85 11.13 -8.00
C GLN A 242 -4.78 10.32 -8.73
N LYS A 243 -5.16 9.15 -9.26
CA LYS A 243 -4.43 8.36 -10.24
C LYS A 243 -5.22 8.36 -11.55
N ASP A 244 -4.55 8.60 -12.66
CA ASP A 244 -5.09 8.53 -14.01
C ASP A 244 -4.25 7.55 -14.82
N ASP A 245 -4.90 6.49 -15.28
CA ASP A 245 -4.34 5.45 -16.14
C ASP A 245 -5.25 5.33 -17.37
N SER A 246 -4.84 6.00 -18.45
CA SER A 246 -5.60 6.09 -19.68
C SER A 246 -4.80 5.53 -20.84
N SER A 247 -5.42 4.65 -21.61
CA SER A 247 -4.99 4.26 -22.94
C SER A 247 -5.93 4.85 -23.99
N ASN A 248 -5.79 4.44 -25.26
CA ASN A 248 -6.73 4.85 -26.30
C ASN A 248 -8.12 4.19 -26.13
N ASP A 249 -8.18 3.02 -25.49
CA ASP A 249 -9.38 2.17 -25.48
C ASP A 249 -10.07 2.13 -24.11
N TYR A 250 -9.36 2.59 -23.06
CA TYR A 250 -9.90 2.65 -21.70
C TYR A 250 -9.34 3.84 -20.92
N SER A 251 -10.12 4.36 -19.99
CA SER A 251 -9.65 5.28 -18.96
C SER A 251 -10.04 4.80 -17.57
N TYR A 252 -9.08 4.89 -16.66
CA TYR A 252 -9.22 4.47 -15.28
C TYR A 252 -8.80 5.63 -14.37
N ILE A 253 -9.79 6.23 -13.72
CA ILE A 253 -9.57 7.33 -12.78
C ILE A 253 -9.84 6.83 -11.37
N VAL A 254 -8.85 6.98 -10.50
CA VAL A 254 -9.00 6.73 -9.06
C VAL A 254 -8.84 8.03 -8.32
N THR A 255 -9.76 8.32 -7.40
CA THR A 255 -9.64 9.44 -6.46
C THR A 255 -9.50 8.92 -5.04
N TYR A 256 -8.73 9.63 -4.23
CA TYR A 256 -8.42 9.27 -2.86
C TYR A 256 -8.79 10.40 -1.91
N GLU A 257 -9.51 10.07 -0.84
CA GLU A 257 -9.91 11.00 0.22
C GLU A 257 -9.28 10.54 1.55
N TYR A 258 -8.59 11.44 2.22
CA TYR A 258 -7.90 11.17 3.50
C TYR A 258 -8.69 11.73 4.69
N ASN A 259 -8.37 11.29 5.90
CA ASN A 259 -8.81 11.96 7.11
C ASN A 259 -8.30 13.41 7.17
N LYS A 260 -9.08 14.27 7.83
CA LYS A 260 -8.73 15.67 8.09
C LYS A 260 -7.92 15.80 9.37
#